data_AF-J9F474-F1
#
_entry.id   AF-J9F474-F1
#
_cell.length_a   1.000
_cell.length_b   1.000
_cell.length_c   1.000
_cell.angle_alpha   90.00
_cell.angle_beta   90.00
_cell.angle_gamma   90.00
#
_symmetry.space_group_name_H-M   'P 1'
#
loop_
_entity.id
_entity.type
_entity.pdbx_description
1 polymer ?
#
loop_
_entity_poly.entity_id
_entity_poly.type
_entity_poly.pdbx_seq_one_letter_code
_entity_poly.pdbx_strand_id
1 'polypeptide(L)'
;MNSEASGIPSTSVEFMKMSSGSDANITYRMQLASLPESVIYRVLSYLSHPELLQAQRVNKQFYRLVRRNVHLLCRPEVMEMGIGMCGCEKRARPFGRLQTSLVLKASRRRRLFVKFTRKTPSVVKYREIFKDEDYTGDRNDLSENLLSYLDQQFKEANIHGILSFSGIAITTDLYNSLCKSWVRIDNATRLVFTLCHFRLPLEYLYELLIRTHCQRLTIELSYFEQCFLDDLVLEAMSECQELILSSATPVYFSRFTDNSLHRWAVQEKLPKKILLRNIRTNFTFDGVITLINALQIRYPELFSNTVQSMTPVGCWRKTVYDWDFRLYNITGAE
;
A
#
# COMPACT_ATOMS: atom_id res chain seq x y z
N MET A 1 -45.24 -70.17 -24.88
CA MET A 1 -44.99 -69.30 -23.71
C MET A 1 -44.01 -68.22 -24.14
N ASN A 2 -44.36 -66.99 -23.78
CA ASN A 2 -43.87 -65.71 -24.26
C ASN A 2 -42.37 -65.46 -24.05
N SER A 3 -41.84 -64.56 -24.89
CA SER A 3 -41.09 -63.32 -24.54
C SER A 3 -39.99 -63.08 -25.60
N GLU A 4 -40.23 -62.30 -26.66
CA GLU A 4 -39.98 -60.84 -26.76
C GLU A 4 -38.56 -60.47 -26.28
N ALA A 5 -37.63 -60.14 -27.19
CA ALA A 5 -37.39 -58.84 -27.84
C ALA A 5 -36.00 -58.34 -27.35
N SER A 6 -35.15 -57.61 -28.05
CA SER A 6 -35.19 -56.92 -29.34
C SER A 6 -33.73 -56.73 -29.79
N GLY A 7 -33.50 -56.86 -31.10
CA GLY A 7 -32.19 -56.64 -31.71
C GLY A 7 -31.79 -55.17 -31.70
N ILE A 8 -30.50 -54.93 -31.50
CA ILE A 8 -29.81 -53.67 -31.69
C ILE A 8 -29.80 -53.32 -33.19
N PRO A 9 -30.10 -52.07 -33.57
CA PRO A 9 -29.48 -51.51 -34.76
C PRO A 9 -28.72 -50.22 -34.44
N SER A 10 -27.45 -50.27 -34.82
CA SER A 10 -26.54 -49.15 -34.99
C SER A 10 -27.13 -48.11 -35.95
N THR A 11 -27.18 -46.83 -35.53
CA THR A 11 -27.42 -45.69 -36.42
C THR A 11 -26.34 -44.64 -36.22
N SER A 12 -25.29 -44.79 -37.03
CA SER A 12 -24.40 -43.71 -37.45
C SER A 12 -25.22 -42.62 -38.14
N VAL A 13 -25.25 -41.42 -37.56
CA VAL A 13 -25.87 -40.25 -38.21
C VAL A 13 -24.77 -39.45 -38.90
N GLU A 14 -24.85 -39.43 -40.23
CA GLU A 14 -24.03 -38.65 -41.14
C GLU A 14 -24.20 -37.14 -40.87
N PHE A 15 -23.07 -36.42 -40.86
CA PHE A 15 -23.06 -34.95 -40.87
C PHE A 15 -23.51 -34.46 -42.25
N MET A 16 -24.80 -34.17 -42.42
CA MET A 16 -25.29 -33.39 -43.56
C MET A 16 -24.83 -31.93 -43.44
N LYS A 17 -23.97 -31.53 -44.37
CA LYS A 17 -23.54 -30.16 -44.61
C LYS A 17 -24.67 -29.42 -45.34
N MET A 18 -25.53 -28.73 -44.61
CA MET A 18 -26.51 -27.82 -45.20
C MET A 18 -25.85 -26.48 -45.53
N SER A 19 -25.71 -26.20 -46.83
CA SER A 19 -25.45 -24.86 -47.36
C SER A 19 -26.73 -24.31 -47.95
N SER A 20 -27.20 -23.16 -47.45
CA SER A 20 -27.75 -22.03 -48.22
C SER A 20 -28.68 -21.20 -47.33
N GLY A 21 -28.80 -19.92 -47.68
CA GLY A 21 -29.93 -19.08 -47.23
C GLY A 21 -29.54 -17.96 -46.27
N SER A 22 -29.16 -16.83 -46.86
CA SER A 22 -29.17 -15.52 -46.22
C SER A 22 -30.59 -15.20 -45.73
N ASP A 23 -30.79 -15.20 -44.42
CA ASP A 23 -31.79 -14.37 -43.78
C ASP A 23 -31.22 -13.86 -42.47
N ALA A 24 -31.48 -12.58 -42.22
CA ALA A 24 -30.87 -11.75 -41.21
C ALA A 24 -31.16 -12.23 -39.77
N ASN A 25 -30.46 -13.28 -39.33
CA ASN A 25 -30.26 -13.53 -37.92
C ASN A 25 -29.20 -12.54 -37.42
N ILE A 26 -29.63 -11.31 -37.13
CA ILE A 26 -28.97 -10.46 -36.13
C ILE A 26 -29.08 -11.22 -34.82
N THR A 27 -28.21 -12.21 -34.65
CA THR A 27 -27.96 -12.80 -33.36
C THR A 27 -27.38 -11.65 -32.57
N TYR A 28 -28.18 -11.03 -31.71
CA TYR A 28 -27.66 -10.27 -30.59
C TYR A 28 -26.85 -11.27 -29.75
N ARG A 29 -25.61 -11.56 -30.17
CA ARG A 29 -24.59 -12.09 -29.29
C ARG A 29 -24.37 -10.98 -28.29
N MET A 30 -25.21 -10.93 -27.26
CA MET A 30 -24.91 -10.22 -26.03
C MET A 30 -23.58 -10.80 -25.56
N GLN A 31 -22.50 -10.11 -25.91
CA GLN A 31 -21.19 -10.49 -25.43
C GLN A 31 -21.25 -10.18 -23.94
N LEU A 32 -20.94 -11.15 -23.09
CA LEU A 32 -20.90 -10.96 -21.64
C LEU A 32 -20.13 -9.68 -21.25
N ALA A 33 -19.14 -9.31 -22.06
CA ALA A 33 -18.32 -8.10 -21.94
C ALA A 33 -19.05 -6.76 -22.15
N SER A 34 -20.25 -6.75 -22.75
CA SER A 34 -21.07 -5.54 -22.98
C SER A 34 -22.13 -5.33 -21.90
N LEU A 35 -22.18 -6.17 -20.87
CA LEU A 35 -23.11 -6.00 -19.75
C LEU A 35 -22.77 -4.72 -18.95
N PRO A 36 -23.78 -3.95 -18.50
CA PRO A 36 -23.55 -2.82 -17.61
C PRO A 36 -22.87 -3.23 -16.30
N GLU A 37 -22.02 -2.37 -15.76
CA GLU A 37 -21.27 -2.63 -14.52
C GLU A 37 -22.19 -2.94 -13.33
N SER A 38 -23.35 -2.30 -13.25
CA SER A 38 -24.35 -2.54 -12.20
C SER A 38 -24.91 -3.97 -12.22
N VAL A 39 -25.10 -4.54 -13.41
CA VAL A 39 -25.56 -5.93 -13.59
C VAL A 39 -24.44 -6.89 -13.23
N ILE A 40 -23.22 -6.62 -13.67
CA ILE A 40 -22.04 -7.43 -13.34
C ILE A 40 -21.82 -7.47 -11.82
N TYR A 41 -21.91 -6.31 -11.17
CA TYR A 41 -21.82 -6.23 -9.72
C TYR A 41 -22.89 -7.08 -9.06
N ARG A 42 -24.18 -6.91 -9.41
CA ARG A 42 -25.27 -7.69 -8.80
C ARG A 42 -25.11 -9.21 -8.97
N VAL A 43 -24.56 -9.66 -10.10
CA VAL A 43 -24.42 -11.10 -10.37
C VAL A 43 -23.20 -11.68 -9.64
N LEU A 44 -22.08 -10.94 -9.62
CA LEU A 44 -20.80 -11.46 -9.12
C LEU A 44 -20.44 -11.01 -7.70
N SER A 45 -21.17 -10.06 -7.11
CA SER A 45 -20.89 -9.53 -5.75
C SER A 45 -21.09 -10.58 -4.66
N TYR A 46 -21.94 -11.58 -4.90
CA TYR A 46 -22.19 -12.67 -3.96
C TYR A 46 -21.10 -13.74 -3.95
N LEU A 47 -20.19 -13.72 -4.95
CA LEU A 47 -19.12 -14.70 -5.05
C LEU A 47 -17.94 -14.29 -4.18
N SER A 48 -17.45 -15.23 -3.39
CA SER A 48 -16.19 -15.10 -2.66
C SER A 48 -15.00 -14.97 -3.62
N HIS A 49 -13.90 -14.40 -3.13
CA HIS A 49 -12.70 -14.23 -3.96
C HIS A 49 -12.18 -15.55 -4.58
N PRO A 50 -12.15 -16.70 -3.87
CA PRO A 50 -11.81 -17.99 -4.47
C PRO A 50 -12.75 -18.43 -5.60
N GLU A 51 -14.06 -18.21 -5.46
CA GLU A 51 -15.04 -18.55 -6.49
C GLU A 51 -14.88 -17.67 -7.73
N LEU A 52 -14.56 -16.38 -7.56
CA LEU A 52 -14.21 -15.49 -8.67
C LEU A 52 -12.97 -15.98 -9.42
N LEU A 53 -11.95 -16.48 -8.71
CA LEU A 53 -10.76 -17.08 -9.34
C LEU A 53 -11.09 -18.37 -10.11
N GLN A 54 -12.06 -19.16 -9.65
CA GLN A 54 -12.53 -20.33 -10.38
C GLN A 54 -13.32 -19.92 -11.62
N ALA A 55 -14.22 -18.94 -11.51
CA ALA A 55 -15.01 -18.42 -12.63
C ALA A 55 -14.12 -17.86 -13.76
N GLN A 56 -13.00 -17.21 -13.39
CA GLN A 56 -11.99 -16.76 -14.36
C GLN A 56 -11.39 -17.89 -15.20
N ARG A 57 -11.32 -19.12 -14.66
CA ARG A 57 -10.74 -20.28 -15.36
C ARG A 57 -11.71 -20.94 -16.34
N VAL A 58 -13.01 -20.65 -16.23
CA VAL A 58 -14.04 -21.27 -17.08
C VAL A 58 -13.84 -20.89 -18.55
N ASN A 59 -13.69 -19.59 -18.86
CA ASN A 59 -13.31 -19.16 -20.21
C ASN A 59 -12.64 -17.77 -20.27
N LYS A 60 -12.11 -17.41 -21.45
CA LYS A 60 -11.45 -16.11 -21.71
C LYS A 60 -12.36 -14.89 -21.57
N GLN A 61 -13.66 -15.00 -21.86
CA GLN A 61 -14.63 -13.91 -21.72
C GLN A 61 -14.91 -13.59 -20.25
N PHE A 62 -15.13 -14.62 -19.42
CA PHE A 62 -15.25 -14.47 -17.97
C PHE A 62 -13.97 -13.91 -17.36
N TYR A 63 -12.81 -14.41 -17.77
CA TYR A 63 -11.53 -13.83 -17.35
C TYR A 63 -11.46 -12.32 -17.63
N ARG A 64 -11.79 -11.88 -18.85
CA ARG A 64 -11.79 -10.45 -19.22
C ARG A 64 -12.83 -9.64 -18.43
N LEU A 65 -14.02 -10.18 -18.24
CA LEU A 65 -15.12 -9.53 -17.53
C LEU A 65 -14.77 -9.31 -16.05
N VAL A 66 -14.30 -10.36 -15.36
CA VAL A 66 -13.90 -10.28 -13.95
C VAL A 66 -12.69 -9.34 -13.82
N ARG A 67 -11.69 -9.43 -14.70
CA ARG A 67 -10.50 -8.57 -14.64
C ARG A 67 -10.82 -7.09 -14.84
N ARG A 68 -11.73 -6.75 -15.77
CA ARG A 68 -12.18 -5.37 -15.99
C ARG A 68 -12.89 -4.79 -14.77
N ASN A 69 -13.71 -5.61 -14.12
CA ASN A 69 -14.58 -5.18 -13.02
C ASN A 69 -14.06 -5.57 -11.63
N VAL A 70 -12.80 -6.01 -11.51
CA VAL A 70 -12.23 -6.53 -10.25
C VAL A 70 -12.41 -5.58 -9.07
N HIS A 71 -12.44 -4.27 -9.36
CA HIS A 71 -12.65 -3.23 -8.38
C HIS A 71 -14.07 -3.20 -7.77
N LEU A 72 -15.07 -3.72 -8.46
CA LEU A 72 -16.44 -3.84 -7.94
C LEU A 72 -16.65 -5.17 -7.20
N LEU A 73 -15.75 -6.13 -7.36
CA LEU A 73 -15.94 -7.51 -6.88
C LEU A 73 -15.21 -7.76 -5.56
N CYS A 74 -15.44 -8.93 -4.96
CA CYS A 74 -14.73 -9.36 -3.75
C CYS A 74 -13.22 -9.42 -3.99
N ARG A 75 -12.50 -8.57 -3.26
CA ARG A 75 -11.05 -8.44 -3.34
C ARG A 75 -10.39 -9.17 -2.17
N PRO A 76 -9.20 -9.70 -2.37
CA PRO A 76 -8.41 -10.27 -1.30
C PRO A 76 -7.84 -9.15 -0.41
N GLU A 77 -7.82 -9.41 0.88
CA GLU A 77 -7.15 -8.55 1.85
C GLU A 77 -5.63 -8.81 1.83
N VAL A 78 -4.86 -7.72 1.89
CA VAL A 78 -3.40 -7.73 2.00
C VAL A 78 -2.98 -7.01 3.26
N MET A 79 -2.05 -7.60 4.02
CA MET A 79 -1.52 -7.01 5.25
C MET A 79 -0.56 -5.85 4.96
N GLU A 80 0.11 -5.93 3.81
CA GLU A 80 1.04 -4.91 3.34
C GLU A 80 0.97 -4.83 1.81
N MET A 81 0.96 -3.59 1.31
CA MET A 81 1.27 -3.28 -0.07
C MET A 81 2.48 -2.35 -0.10
N GLY A 82 3.56 -2.80 -0.72
CA GLY A 82 4.77 -2.01 -0.92
C GLY A 82 4.94 -1.62 -2.37
N ILE A 83 5.19 -0.35 -2.63
CA ILE A 83 5.40 0.23 -3.95
C ILE A 83 6.79 0.83 -3.95
N GLY A 84 7.64 0.44 -4.90
CA GLY A 84 8.93 1.09 -5.00
C GLY A 84 9.50 1.07 -6.38
N MET A 85 10.52 1.90 -6.57
CA MET A 85 11.18 2.06 -7.85
C MET A 85 12.69 1.94 -7.71
N CYS A 86 13.32 1.26 -8.67
CA CYS A 86 14.76 1.13 -8.75
C CYS A 86 15.26 1.26 -10.19
N GLY A 87 16.51 1.68 -10.33
CA GLY A 87 17.20 1.64 -11.62
C GLY A 87 17.61 0.22 -11.97
N CYS A 88 17.39 -0.18 -13.22
CA CYS A 88 17.89 -1.44 -13.76
C CYS A 88 18.66 -1.21 -15.05
N GLU A 89 19.75 -1.95 -15.22
CA GLU A 89 20.54 -1.89 -16.45
C GLU A 89 19.86 -2.71 -17.54
N LYS A 90 19.66 -2.11 -18.72
CA LYS A 90 19.24 -2.86 -19.89
C LYS A 90 20.41 -3.72 -20.36
N ARG A 91 20.35 -5.01 -20.02
CA ARG A 91 21.31 -5.99 -20.52
C ARG A 91 20.90 -6.44 -21.91
N ALA A 92 21.87 -6.41 -22.83
CA ALA A 92 21.69 -7.00 -24.16
C ALA A 92 21.91 -8.53 -24.17
N ARG A 93 22.47 -9.12 -23.10
CA ARG A 93 22.80 -10.55 -23.02
C ARG A 93 22.41 -11.17 -21.67
N PRO A 94 22.15 -12.50 -21.62
CA PRO A 94 21.84 -13.23 -20.39
C PRO A 94 22.95 -13.13 -19.33
N PHE A 95 22.59 -13.41 -18.07
CA PHE A 95 23.55 -13.54 -16.96
C PHE A 95 24.62 -14.60 -17.28
N GLY A 96 25.89 -14.33 -16.95
CA GLY A 96 27.00 -15.27 -17.09
C GLY A 96 27.94 -15.06 -18.29
N ARG A 97 27.71 -14.05 -19.13
CA ARG A 97 28.65 -13.68 -20.20
C ARG A 97 29.21 -12.27 -19.96
N LEU A 98 30.54 -12.17 -19.87
CA LEU A 98 31.26 -10.91 -19.72
C LEU A 98 30.96 -9.97 -20.90
N GLN A 99 30.51 -8.75 -20.61
CA GLN A 99 30.50 -7.67 -21.57
C GLN A 99 31.85 -6.96 -21.51
N THR A 100 32.71 -7.19 -22.51
CA THR A 100 33.88 -6.36 -22.76
C THR A 100 33.39 -5.02 -23.32
N SER A 101 33.46 -3.99 -22.50
CA SER A 101 32.86 -2.68 -22.73
C SER A 101 33.46 -1.94 -23.92
N LEU A 102 32.62 -1.45 -24.83
CA LEU A 102 32.85 -0.20 -25.54
C LEU A 102 31.54 0.59 -25.51
N VAL A 103 31.54 1.62 -24.66
CA VAL A 103 30.79 2.87 -24.74
C VAL A 103 29.59 2.87 -25.70
N LEU A 104 28.48 2.30 -25.27
CA LEU A 104 27.17 2.61 -25.82
C LEU A 104 26.29 2.91 -24.63
N LYS A 105 25.83 4.17 -24.53
CA LYS A 105 24.90 4.68 -23.51
C LYS A 105 23.97 3.55 -23.06
N ALA A 106 24.29 2.94 -21.92
CA ALA A 106 23.45 1.89 -21.37
C ALA A 106 22.09 2.54 -21.15
N SER A 107 21.10 2.21 -21.97
CA SER A 107 19.77 2.78 -21.82
C SER A 107 19.27 2.30 -20.46
N ARG A 108 19.40 3.15 -19.45
CA ARG A 108 18.96 2.86 -18.10
C ARG A 108 17.46 2.65 -18.17
N ARG A 109 16.98 1.60 -17.54
CA ARG A 109 15.56 1.38 -17.32
C ARG A 109 15.26 1.67 -15.86
N ARG A 110 14.02 2.00 -15.59
CA ARG A 110 13.50 2.02 -14.24
C ARG A 110 12.46 0.92 -14.11
N ARG A 111 12.46 0.28 -12.96
CA ARG A 111 11.54 -0.78 -12.60
C ARG A 111 10.71 -0.31 -11.44
N LEU A 112 9.41 -0.22 -11.66
CA LEU A 112 8.42 -0.13 -10.60
C LEU A 112 8.13 -1.56 -10.13
N PHE A 113 8.27 -1.83 -8.84
CA PHE A 113 7.85 -3.07 -8.20
C PHE A 113 6.69 -2.81 -7.26
N VAL A 114 5.75 -3.75 -7.23
CA VAL A 114 4.63 -3.77 -6.29
C VAL A 114 4.64 -5.11 -5.58
N LYS A 115 4.78 -5.06 -4.26
CA LYS A 115 4.82 -6.21 -3.38
C LYS A 115 3.53 -6.28 -2.57
N PHE A 116 2.92 -7.45 -2.55
CA PHE A 116 1.77 -7.75 -1.70
C PHE A 116 2.17 -8.82 -0.68
N THR A 117 1.94 -8.55 0.60
CA THR A 117 2.12 -9.50 1.68
C THR A 117 0.75 -9.89 2.23
N ARG A 118 0.47 -11.20 2.32
CA ARG A 118 -0.75 -11.74 2.92
C ARG A 118 -0.38 -12.67 4.07
N LYS A 119 -1.07 -12.54 5.19
CA LYS A 119 -0.95 -13.48 6.31
C LYS A 119 -2.11 -14.47 6.23
N THR A 120 -1.79 -15.73 6.00
CA THR A 120 -2.74 -16.84 6.23
C THR A 120 -2.46 -17.44 7.61
N PRO A 121 -3.40 -18.20 8.21
CA PRO A 121 -3.25 -18.71 9.58
C PRO A 121 -1.92 -19.46 9.82
N SER A 122 -1.39 -20.12 8.80
CA SER A 122 -0.18 -20.94 8.87
C SER A 122 1.06 -20.32 8.22
N VAL A 123 0.91 -19.45 7.22
CA VAL A 123 2.03 -18.98 6.38
C VAL A 123 1.86 -17.52 5.93
N VAL A 124 2.97 -16.78 5.87
CA VAL A 124 3.03 -15.47 5.20
C VAL A 124 3.36 -15.69 3.72
N LYS A 125 2.47 -15.26 2.82
CA LYS A 125 2.66 -15.34 1.37
C LYS A 125 3.03 -13.97 0.83
N TYR A 126 4.00 -13.93 -0.08
CA TYR A 126 4.41 -12.71 -0.79
C TYR A 126 4.18 -12.88 -2.30
N ARG A 127 3.71 -11.82 -2.96
CA ARG A 127 3.64 -11.71 -4.42
C ARG A 127 4.31 -10.41 -4.81
N GLU A 128 5.28 -10.49 -5.70
CA GLU A 128 5.94 -9.32 -6.28
C GLU A 128 5.68 -9.30 -7.79
N ILE A 129 5.34 -8.13 -8.28
CA ILE A 129 5.11 -7.86 -9.70
C ILE A 129 5.86 -6.59 -10.07
N PHE A 130 6.22 -6.47 -11.35
CA PHE A 130 7.00 -5.32 -11.79
C PHE A 130 6.58 -4.84 -13.17
N LYS A 131 6.86 -3.57 -13.44
CA LYS A 131 6.76 -2.95 -14.75
C LYS A 131 8.04 -2.16 -15.02
N ASP A 132 8.67 -2.49 -16.15
CA ASP A 132 9.85 -1.79 -16.63
C ASP A 132 9.44 -0.66 -17.58
N GLU A 133 10.14 0.46 -17.49
CA GLU A 133 10.03 1.59 -18.41
C GLU A 133 11.44 2.07 -18.76
N ASP A 134 11.62 2.57 -19.99
CA ASP A 134 12.85 3.26 -20.35
C ASP A 134 12.93 4.58 -19.58
N TYR A 135 14.15 4.97 -19.20
CA TYR A 135 14.36 6.15 -18.38
C TYR A 135 13.98 7.44 -19.12
N THR A 136 12.96 8.14 -18.63
CA THR A 136 12.53 9.45 -19.12
C THR A 136 12.32 10.40 -17.93
N GLY A 137 13.00 11.55 -17.93
CA GLY A 137 12.83 12.58 -16.91
C GLY A 137 13.47 12.27 -15.55
N ASP A 138 12.76 12.58 -14.46
CA ASP A 138 13.20 12.38 -13.08
C ASP A 138 13.23 10.88 -12.72
N ARG A 139 14.21 10.48 -11.90
CA ARG A 139 14.38 9.11 -11.40
C ARG A 139 13.28 8.66 -10.49
N ASN A 140 12.68 9.59 -9.75
CA ASN A 140 11.75 9.30 -8.67
C ASN A 140 10.29 9.47 -9.13
N ASP A 141 10.03 10.24 -10.19
CA ASP A 141 8.67 10.47 -10.68
C ASP A 141 8.07 9.27 -11.39
N LEU A 142 6.78 9.04 -11.16
CA LEU A 142 6.00 8.02 -11.84
C LEU A 142 5.40 8.62 -13.12
N SER A 143 5.75 8.08 -14.28
CA SER A 143 5.05 8.45 -15.52
C SER A 143 3.59 8.01 -15.49
N GLU A 144 2.77 8.55 -16.40
CA GLU A 144 1.39 8.10 -16.62
C GLU A 144 1.29 6.59 -16.87
N ASN A 145 2.29 6.00 -17.53
CA ASN A 145 2.35 4.55 -17.76
C ASN A 145 2.55 3.76 -16.47
N LEU A 146 3.33 4.27 -15.54
CA LEU A 146 3.55 3.64 -14.23
C LEU A 146 2.36 3.90 -13.29
N LEU A 147 1.80 5.11 -13.30
CA LEU A 147 0.58 5.44 -12.55
C LEU A 147 -0.61 4.60 -12.98
N SER A 148 -0.85 4.45 -14.29
CA SER A 148 -1.91 3.58 -14.81
C SER A 148 -1.70 2.10 -14.47
N TYR A 149 -0.44 1.67 -14.33
CA TYR A 149 -0.14 0.33 -13.84
C TYR A 149 -0.44 0.19 -12.34
N LEU A 150 -0.07 1.18 -11.53
CA LEU A 150 -0.41 1.22 -10.10
C LEU A 150 -1.92 1.24 -9.88
N ASP A 151 -2.67 2.02 -10.67
CA ASP A 151 -4.13 2.02 -10.63
C ASP A 151 -4.70 0.62 -10.83
N GLN A 152 -4.14 -0.17 -11.74
CA GLN A 152 -4.56 -1.57 -11.92
C GLN A 152 -4.26 -2.40 -10.68
N GLN A 153 -3.12 -2.17 -10.02
CA GLN A 153 -2.76 -2.89 -8.80
C GLN A 153 -3.64 -2.52 -7.61
N PHE A 154 -4.01 -1.25 -7.44
CA PHE A 154 -4.93 -0.84 -6.38
C PHE A 154 -6.34 -1.43 -6.57
N LYS A 155 -6.74 -1.76 -7.80
CA LYS A 155 -8.01 -2.45 -8.06
C LYS A 155 -8.00 -3.92 -7.62
N GLU A 156 -6.84 -4.54 -7.46
CA GLU A 156 -6.71 -5.98 -7.19
C GLU A 156 -6.78 -6.38 -5.70
N ALA A 157 -6.68 -5.44 -4.76
CA ALA A 157 -6.59 -5.76 -3.33
C ALA A 157 -7.25 -4.70 -2.42
N ASN A 158 -7.56 -5.13 -1.19
CA ASN A 158 -7.91 -4.25 -0.07
C ASN A 158 -6.72 -4.23 0.90
N ILE A 159 -6.20 -3.05 1.22
CA ILE A 159 -4.97 -2.91 2.02
C ILE A 159 -5.36 -2.71 3.48
N HIS A 160 -4.93 -3.66 4.32
CA HIS A 160 -5.30 -3.78 5.72
C HIS A 160 -4.04 -3.91 6.58
N GLY A 161 -3.44 -2.77 6.90
CA GLY A 161 -2.20 -2.69 7.66
C GLY A 161 -1.25 -1.65 7.10
N ILE A 162 -0.31 -2.07 6.25
CA ILE A 162 0.83 -1.25 5.85
C ILE A 162 0.74 -0.86 4.37
N LEU A 163 0.87 0.44 4.10
CA LEU A 163 1.13 0.96 2.76
C LEU A 163 2.53 1.58 2.75
N SER A 164 3.44 0.99 1.98
CA SER A 164 4.84 1.41 1.92
C SER A 164 5.25 1.93 0.55
N PHE A 165 6.06 2.98 0.54
CA PHE A 165 6.60 3.62 -0.63
C PHE A 165 8.12 3.69 -0.52
N SER A 166 8.84 3.33 -1.59
CA SER A 166 10.30 3.29 -1.58
C SER A 166 10.92 3.84 -2.86
N GLY A 167 11.78 4.85 -2.74
CA GLY A 167 12.55 5.36 -3.89
C GLY A 167 11.70 6.05 -4.96
N ILE A 168 10.52 6.55 -4.60
CA ILE A 168 9.60 7.26 -5.50
C ILE A 168 9.35 8.69 -5.02
N ALA A 169 8.91 9.55 -5.92
CA ALA A 169 8.38 10.86 -5.59
C ALA A 169 6.92 10.73 -5.15
N ILE A 170 6.59 11.38 -4.04
CA ILE A 170 5.23 11.51 -3.54
C ILE A 170 4.69 12.82 -4.09
N THR A 171 3.89 12.72 -5.15
CA THR A 171 3.35 13.84 -5.91
C THR A 171 1.83 13.89 -5.82
N THR A 172 1.24 15.01 -6.24
CA THR A 172 -0.21 15.17 -6.37
C THR A 172 -0.84 14.10 -7.26
N ASP A 173 -0.16 13.66 -8.32
CA ASP A 173 -0.70 12.61 -9.21
C ASP A 173 -0.78 11.24 -8.53
N LEU A 174 0.24 10.89 -7.73
CA LEU A 174 0.21 9.68 -6.92
C LEU A 174 -0.90 9.77 -5.86
N TYR A 175 -1.03 10.91 -5.19
CA TYR A 175 -2.12 11.16 -4.25
C TYR A 175 -3.50 11.00 -4.92
N ASN A 176 -3.69 11.60 -6.10
CA ASN A 176 -4.92 11.48 -6.86
C ASN A 176 -5.23 10.03 -7.24
N SER A 177 -4.21 9.20 -7.52
CA SER A 177 -4.35 7.75 -7.72
C SER A 177 -4.84 7.05 -6.45
N LEU A 178 -4.28 7.38 -5.28
CA LEU A 178 -4.66 6.82 -3.98
C LEU A 178 -6.07 7.23 -3.53
N CYS A 179 -6.55 8.39 -3.96
CA CYS A 179 -7.87 8.93 -3.62
C CYS A 179 -8.99 8.48 -4.55
N LYS A 180 -8.70 7.69 -5.60
CA LYS A 180 -9.76 7.17 -6.47
C LYS A 180 -10.73 6.30 -5.67
N SER A 181 -12.01 6.39 -5.99
CA SER A 181 -13.11 5.74 -5.25
C SER A 181 -12.95 4.23 -5.10
N TRP A 182 -12.26 3.58 -6.03
CA TRP A 182 -11.98 2.15 -5.98
C TRP A 182 -10.77 1.76 -5.13
N VAL A 183 -9.95 2.70 -4.66
CA VAL A 183 -8.78 2.38 -3.83
C VAL A 183 -9.22 2.21 -2.38
N ARG A 184 -8.94 1.03 -1.80
CA ARG A 184 -9.33 0.64 -0.44
C ARG A 184 -8.10 0.60 0.45
N ILE A 185 -7.78 1.77 1.02
CA ILE A 185 -6.64 1.99 1.95
C ILE A 185 -7.11 2.46 3.32
N ASP A 186 -8.43 2.45 3.58
CA ASP A 186 -9.01 3.00 4.80
C ASP A 186 -8.52 2.27 6.06
N ASN A 187 -8.08 1.02 5.91
CA ASN A 187 -7.50 0.21 6.98
C ASN A 187 -5.97 0.12 6.91
N ALA A 188 -5.31 0.96 6.11
CA ALA A 188 -3.85 1.03 6.02
C ALA A 188 -3.28 1.93 7.15
N THR A 189 -3.51 1.54 8.40
CA THR A 189 -3.18 2.34 9.60
C THR A 189 -1.69 2.64 9.79
N ARG A 190 -0.82 2.05 8.97
CA ARG A 190 0.61 2.36 8.93
C ARG A 190 1.05 2.81 7.54
N LEU A 191 1.62 4.00 7.48
CA LEU A 191 2.28 4.53 6.28
C LEU A 191 3.79 4.51 6.44
N VAL A 192 4.49 4.03 5.42
CA VAL A 192 5.96 3.96 5.40
C VAL A 192 6.47 4.60 4.12
N PHE A 193 7.40 5.53 4.25
CA PHE A 193 8.05 6.20 3.14
C PHE A 193 9.56 6.08 3.35
N THR A 194 10.26 5.46 2.41
CA THR A 194 11.70 5.22 2.51
C THR A 194 12.39 5.73 1.27
N LEU A 195 13.40 6.59 1.42
CA LEU A 195 14.11 7.20 0.28
C LEU A 195 13.14 7.90 -0.70
N CYS A 196 12.05 8.44 -0.18
CA CYS A 196 11.02 9.11 -0.97
C CYS A 196 11.38 10.58 -1.18
N HIS A 197 10.87 11.13 -2.29
CA HIS A 197 10.96 12.56 -2.56
C HIS A 197 9.59 13.21 -2.35
N PHE A 198 9.42 13.98 -1.28
CA PHE A 198 8.16 14.63 -0.98
C PHE A 198 8.02 15.94 -1.76
N ARG A 199 7.11 15.92 -2.73
CA ARG A 199 6.65 17.06 -3.54
C ARG A 199 5.16 17.34 -3.34
N LEU A 200 4.56 16.65 -2.37
CA LEU A 200 3.14 16.69 -2.07
C LEU A 200 2.85 17.92 -1.18
N PRO A 201 1.86 18.74 -1.53
CA PRO A 201 1.35 19.78 -0.63
C PRO A 201 0.93 19.21 0.73
N LEU A 202 1.06 20.05 1.76
CA LEU A 202 0.77 19.71 3.16
C LEU A 202 -0.67 19.19 3.34
N GLU A 203 -1.62 19.84 2.66
CA GLU A 203 -3.04 19.56 2.75
C GLU A 203 -3.37 18.14 2.28
N TYR A 204 -2.69 17.67 1.23
CA TYR A 204 -2.90 16.31 0.72
C TYR A 204 -2.28 15.24 1.61
N LEU A 205 -1.21 15.55 2.34
CA LEU A 205 -0.70 14.64 3.35
C LEU A 205 -1.68 14.52 4.53
N TYR A 206 -2.23 15.64 5.01
CA TYR A 206 -3.27 15.66 6.03
C TYR A 206 -4.46 14.77 5.63
N GLU A 207 -5.02 14.96 4.43
CA GLU A 207 -6.13 14.17 3.92
C GLU A 207 -5.79 12.67 3.78
N LEU A 208 -4.56 12.35 3.36
CA LEU A 208 -4.10 10.97 3.25
C LEU A 208 -4.00 10.29 4.63
N LEU A 209 -3.52 11.00 5.64
CA LEU A 209 -3.42 10.49 7.01
C LEU A 209 -4.81 10.23 7.61
N ILE A 210 -5.78 11.12 7.38
CA ILE A 210 -7.18 10.91 7.78
C ILE A 210 -7.77 9.70 7.07
N ARG A 211 -7.65 9.66 5.75
CA ARG A 211 -8.22 8.60 4.91
C ARG A 211 -7.75 7.21 5.33
N THR A 212 -6.50 7.09 5.79
CA THR A 212 -5.89 5.81 6.18
C THR A 212 -6.05 5.49 7.66
N HIS A 213 -6.68 6.37 8.43
CA HIS A 213 -6.72 6.32 9.90
C HIS A 213 -5.32 6.07 10.47
N CYS A 214 -4.34 6.85 9.99
CA CYS A 214 -2.93 6.60 10.25
C CYS A 214 -2.60 6.70 11.73
N GLN A 215 -2.17 5.59 12.32
CA GLN A 215 -1.67 5.50 13.69
C GLN A 215 -0.15 5.44 13.73
N ARG A 216 0.49 5.03 12.62
CA ARG A 216 1.93 4.81 12.54
C ARG A 216 2.50 5.40 11.27
N LEU A 217 3.29 6.45 11.42
CA LEU A 217 3.95 7.13 10.32
C LEU A 217 5.46 6.89 10.41
N THR A 218 6.03 6.33 9.36
CA THR A 218 7.48 6.14 9.22
C THR A 218 7.94 6.83 7.95
N ILE A 219 8.79 7.83 8.08
CA ILE A 219 9.43 8.52 6.96
C ILE A 219 10.93 8.43 7.19
N GLU A 220 11.64 7.69 6.35
CA GLU A 220 13.05 7.38 6.53
C GLU A 220 13.88 7.80 5.33
N LEU A 221 15.01 8.45 5.61
CA LEU A 221 16.02 8.88 4.63
C LEU A 221 15.40 9.60 3.42
N SER A 222 14.31 10.32 3.64
CA SER A 222 13.54 10.96 2.57
C SER A 222 13.97 12.42 2.40
N TYR A 223 13.72 12.96 1.22
CA TYR A 223 13.96 14.37 0.89
C TYR A 223 12.65 15.14 0.84
N PHE A 224 12.67 16.38 1.28
CA PHE A 224 11.51 17.27 1.34
C PHE A 224 11.80 18.54 0.54
N GLU A 225 11.00 18.85 -0.48
CA GLU A 225 11.17 20.10 -1.24
C GLU A 225 10.72 21.32 -0.43
N GLN A 226 9.74 21.13 0.46
CA GLN A 226 9.21 22.15 1.35
C GLN A 226 8.99 21.56 2.75
N CYS A 227 8.79 22.42 3.75
CA CYS A 227 8.35 21.97 5.08
C CYS A 227 6.98 21.29 4.96
N PHE A 228 6.98 19.97 5.10
CA PHE A 228 5.83 19.11 4.80
C PHE A 228 5.11 18.58 6.05
N LEU A 229 5.58 18.96 7.25
CA LEU A 229 5.00 18.56 8.53
C LEU A 229 4.85 19.78 9.43
N ASP A 230 3.66 19.93 9.97
CA ASP A 230 3.33 20.87 11.03
C ASP A 230 2.35 20.23 12.02
N ASP A 231 1.98 20.99 13.03
CA ASP A 231 1.03 20.55 14.03
C ASP A 231 -0.33 20.18 13.41
N LEU A 232 -0.81 20.87 12.38
CA LEU A 232 -2.09 20.56 11.75
C LEU A 232 -2.08 19.19 11.07
N VAL A 233 -1.01 18.86 10.33
CA VAL A 233 -0.87 17.54 9.71
C VAL A 233 -0.87 16.43 10.75
N LEU A 234 -0.24 16.66 11.91
CA LEU A 234 -0.19 15.67 12.98
C LEU A 234 -1.51 15.54 13.74
N GLU A 235 -2.42 16.51 13.65
CA GLU A 235 -3.81 16.34 14.14
C GLU A 235 -4.56 15.24 13.41
N ALA A 236 -4.23 15.00 12.13
CA ALA A 236 -4.82 13.89 11.37
C ALA A 236 -4.51 12.52 12.00
N MET A 237 -3.45 12.41 12.81
CA MET A 237 -3.08 11.21 13.55
C MET A 237 -3.63 11.24 14.98
N SER A 238 -4.96 11.25 15.11
CA SER A 238 -5.67 11.38 16.39
C SER A 238 -5.35 10.27 17.40
N GLU A 239 -4.92 9.10 16.94
CA GLU A 239 -4.47 7.96 17.75
C GLU A 239 -3.01 7.57 17.44
N CYS A 240 -2.12 8.56 17.39
CA CYS A 240 -0.69 8.36 17.11
C CYS A 240 -0.05 7.33 18.07
N GLN A 241 0.43 6.22 17.50
CA GLN A 241 1.17 5.17 18.21
C GLN A 241 2.67 5.25 17.94
N GLU A 242 3.06 5.54 16.69
CA GLU A 242 4.46 5.58 16.26
C GLU A 242 4.67 6.71 15.26
N LEU A 243 5.64 7.57 15.54
CA LEU A 243 6.13 8.60 14.62
C LEU A 243 7.64 8.42 14.46
N ILE A 244 8.10 8.03 13.29
CA ILE A 244 9.51 7.94 12.96
C ILE A 244 9.75 8.86 11.78
N LEU A 245 10.56 9.89 11.99
CA LEU A 245 10.93 10.84 10.95
C LEU A 245 12.46 10.87 10.86
N SER A 246 12.96 10.65 9.66
CA SER A 246 14.37 10.77 9.32
C SER A 246 14.51 11.37 7.94
N SER A 247 15.22 12.49 7.87
CA SER A 247 15.54 13.17 6.62
C SER A 247 16.92 12.76 6.11
N ALA A 248 17.09 12.78 4.77
CA ALA A 248 18.38 12.55 4.13
C ALA A 248 19.39 13.68 4.43
N THR A 249 18.89 14.92 4.51
CA THR A 249 19.64 16.12 4.89
C THR A 249 19.03 16.74 6.14
N PRO A 250 19.77 17.49 6.97
CA PRO A 250 19.17 18.18 8.12
C PRO A 250 18.03 19.12 7.71
N VAL A 251 16.86 18.99 8.34
CA VAL A 251 15.68 19.84 8.08
C VAL A 251 15.12 20.40 9.38
N TYR A 252 14.57 21.61 9.33
CA TYR A 252 13.92 22.26 10.45
C TYR A 252 12.43 22.46 10.19
N PHE A 253 11.58 21.86 11.02
CA PHE A 253 10.13 22.03 10.98
C PHE A 253 9.69 23.06 12.03
N SER A 254 9.67 24.33 11.62
CA SER A 254 9.34 25.46 12.49
C SER A 254 7.91 25.44 13.02
N ARG A 255 6.99 24.76 12.34
CA ARG A 255 5.57 24.63 12.74
C ARG A 255 5.26 23.31 13.45
N PHE A 256 6.28 22.55 13.79
CA PHE A 256 6.14 21.35 14.61
C PHE A 256 6.52 21.74 16.04
N THR A 257 5.49 22.02 16.87
CA THR A 257 5.63 22.69 18.17
C THR A 257 5.02 21.87 19.30
N ASP A 258 5.12 22.37 20.53
CA ASP A 258 4.57 21.71 21.72
C ASP A 258 3.07 21.40 21.62
N ASN A 259 2.31 22.06 20.74
CA ASN A 259 0.90 21.70 20.48
C ASN A 259 0.73 20.22 20.13
N SER A 260 1.63 19.66 19.33
CA SER A 260 1.62 18.22 19.02
C SER A 260 1.89 17.37 20.26
N LEU A 261 2.85 17.77 21.10
CA LEU A 261 3.19 17.06 22.34
C LEU A 261 2.03 17.09 23.35
N HIS A 262 1.41 18.26 23.54
CA HIS A 262 0.27 18.44 24.42
C HIS A 262 -0.92 17.56 23.99
N ARG A 263 -1.21 17.49 22.69
CA ARG A 263 -2.27 16.62 22.19
C ARG A 263 -1.98 15.15 22.45
N TRP A 264 -0.77 14.69 22.15
CA TRP A 264 -0.37 13.32 22.44
C TRP A 264 -0.42 13.01 23.92
N ALA A 265 -0.08 13.98 24.79
CA ALA A 265 -0.18 13.83 26.24
C ALA A 265 -1.62 13.65 26.73
N VAL A 266 -2.64 14.07 25.97
CA VAL A 266 -4.06 13.94 26.33
C VAL A 266 -4.71 12.68 25.74
N GLN A 267 -4.09 12.03 24.74
CA GLN A 267 -4.63 10.80 24.13
C GLN A 267 -4.83 9.66 25.15
N GLU A 268 -5.80 8.78 24.89
CA GLU A 268 -6.02 7.59 25.72
C GLU A 268 -4.77 6.70 25.78
N LYS A 269 -4.13 6.51 24.62
CA LYS A 269 -2.89 5.75 24.46
C LYS A 269 -1.78 6.69 24.00
N LEU A 270 -0.77 6.84 24.84
CA LEU A 270 0.42 7.62 24.52
C LEU A 270 1.20 7.00 23.34
N PRO A 271 1.85 7.81 22.48
CA PRO A 271 2.74 7.30 21.44
C PRO A 271 3.84 6.44 22.07
N LYS A 272 4.02 5.22 21.56
CA LYS A 272 5.06 4.31 22.04
C LYS A 272 6.43 4.66 21.48
N LYS A 273 6.46 5.29 20.31
CA LYS A 273 7.70 5.58 19.61
C LYS A 273 7.65 6.94 18.93
N ILE A 274 8.59 7.80 19.26
CA ILE A 274 8.77 9.10 18.59
C ILE A 274 10.26 9.22 18.32
N LEU A 275 10.68 9.14 17.06
CA LEU A 275 12.09 9.26 16.69
C LEU A 275 12.27 10.35 15.65
N LEU A 276 13.08 11.36 15.97
CA LEU A 276 13.43 12.45 15.07
C LEU A 276 14.91 12.41 14.74
N ARG A 277 15.26 12.05 13.50
CA ARG A 277 16.64 11.94 13.02
C ARG A 277 16.91 12.95 11.91
N ASN A 278 17.97 13.74 12.07
CA ASN A 278 18.27 14.88 11.17
C ASN A 278 17.12 15.89 11.04
N ILE A 279 16.19 15.89 12.00
CA ILE A 279 15.05 16.79 12.04
C ILE A 279 15.15 17.62 13.30
N ARG A 280 14.98 18.92 13.14
CA ARG A 280 14.86 19.90 14.23
C ARG A 280 13.42 20.37 14.29
N THR A 281 12.90 20.59 15.49
CA THR A 281 11.53 21.05 15.76
C THR A 281 11.54 22.20 16.75
N ASN A 282 10.38 22.80 16.97
CA ASN A 282 10.15 23.85 17.98
C ASN A 282 9.63 23.26 19.30
N PHE A 283 10.06 22.03 19.63
CA PHE A 283 9.75 21.44 20.92
C PHE A 283 10.56 22.11 22.01
N THR A 284 9.88 22.54 23.07
CA THR A 284 10.53 23.04 24.27
C THR A 284 10.75 21.90 25.26
N PHE A 285 11.62 22.15 26.23
CA PHE A 285 11.83 21.24 27.34
C PHE A 285 10.53 21.02 28.15
N ASP A 286 9.73 22.07 28.33
CA ASP A 286 8.45 22.01 29.05
C ASP A 286 7.41 21.16 28.31
N GLY A 287 7.35 21.27 26.98
CA GLY A 287 6.50 20.42 26.15
C GLY A 287 6.85 18.94 26.29
N VAL A 288 8.14 18.61 26.28
CA VAL A 288 8.62 17.23 26.49
C VAL A 288 8.33 16.73 27.90
N ILE A 289 8.55 17.56 28.93
CA ILE A 289 8.18 17.23 30.32
C ILE A 289 6.70 16.93 30.43
N THR A 290 5.84 17.69 29.76
CA THR A 290 4.39 17.47 29.82
C THR A 290 4.01 16.08 29.32
N LEU A 291 4.64 15.62 28.24
CA LEU A 291 4.44 14.27 27.73
C LEU A 291 4.99 13.18 28.69
N ILE A 292 6.14 13.43 29.33
CA ILE A 292 6.72 12.53 30.34
C ILE A 292 5.83 12.43 31.58
N ASN A 293 5.31 13.55 32.09
CA ASN A 293 4.39 13.56 33.22
C ASN A 293 3.12 12.78 32.90
N ALA A 294 2.61 12.94 31.68
CA ALA A 294 1.45 12.19 31.21
C ALA A 294 1.70 10.66 31.15
N LEU A 295 2.95 10.25 30.87
CA LEU A 295 3.40 8.86 30.94
C LEU A 295 3.48 8.36 32.39
N GLN A 296 4.05 9.15 33.29
CA GLN A 296 4.16 8.80 34.72
C GLN A 296 2.79 8.63 35.39
N ILE A 297 1.83 9.51 35.06
CA ILE A 297 0.47 9.45 35.60
C ILE A 297 -0.25 8.18 35.13
N ARG A 298 -0.12 7.83 33.85
CA ARG A 298 -0.83 6.69 33.26
C ARG A 298 -0.18 5.34 33.55
N TYR A 299 1.15 5.31 33.68
CA TYR A 299 1.95 4.09 33.82
C TYR A 299 2.98 4.23 34.94
N PRO A 300 2.55 4.46 36.20
CA PRO A 300 3.46 4.64 37.34
C PRO A 300 4.35 3.42 37.59
N GLU A 301 3.91 2.22 37.19
CA GLU A 301 4.66 0.97 37.29
C GLU A 301 5.95 0.97 36.48
N LEU A 302 6.05 1.77 35.40
CA LEU A 302 7.27 1.90 34.60
C LEU A 302 8.39 2.67 35.33
N PHE A 303 8.03 3.47 36.34
CA PHE A 303 8.93 4.33 37.11
C PHE A 303 9.14 3.83 38.54
N SER A 304 8.44 2.78 38.93
CA SER A 304 8.52 2.17 40.26
C SER A 304 9.66 1.15 40.30
N ASN A 305 10.71 1.41 41.07
CA ASN A 305 11.85 0.49 41.27
C ASN A 305 11.51 -0.76 42.12
N THR A 306 10.24 -1.02 42.40
CA THR A 306 9.83 -2.22 43.14
C THR A 306 10.05 -3.45 42.28
N VAL A 307 11.15 -4.15 42.54
CA VAL A 307 11.36 -5.56 42.21
C VAL A 307 10.25 -6.35 42.91
N GLN A 308 9.10 -6.50 42.26
CA GLN A 308 8.07 -7.42 42.74
C GLN A 308 8.55 -8.85 42.43
N SER A 309 8.79 -9.61 43.49
CA SER A 309 9.14 -11.02 43.42
C SER A 309 8.08 -11.80 42.63
N MET A 310 8.54 -12.72 41.82
CA MET A 310 7.77 -13.58 40.93
C MET A 310 6.49 -14.17 41.55
N THR A 311 5.38 -13.99 40.84
CA THR A 311 4.37 -15.04 40.64
C THR A 311 4.19 -15.25 39.14
N PRO A 312 4.28 -16.48 38.61
CA PRO A 312 4.29 -16.74 37.18
C PRO A 312 2.86 -16.84 36.66
N VAL A 313 2.20 -15.70 36.41
CA VAL A 313 0.95 -15.68 35.66
C VAL A 313 0.97 -14.51 34.67
N GLY A 314 0.98 -14.87 33.38
CA GLY A 314 0.85 -13.94 32.25
C GLY A 314 2.19 -13.40 31.77
N CYS A 315 2.52 -13.66 30.50
CA CYS A 315 3.60 -12.99 29.80
C CYS A 315 3.25 -11.50 29.66
N TRP A 316 3.61 -10.68 30.65
CA TRP A 316 3.53 -9.23 30.56
C TRP A 316 4.53 -8.79 29.49
N ARG A 317 4.05 -8.53 28.26
CA ARG A 317 4.86 -7.80 27.28
C ARG A 317 5.15 -6.44 27.90
N LYS A 318 6.38 -6.22 28.37
CA LYS A 318 6.84 -4.93 28.88
C LYS A 318 6.56 -3.88 27.81
N THR A 319 5.67 -2.92 28.11
CA THR A 319 5.41 -1.80 27.22
C THR A 319 6.66 -0.93 27.20
N VAL A 320 7.35 -0.88 26.05
CA VAL A 320 8.57 -0.08 25.88
C VAL A 320 8.19 1.21 25.17
N TYR A 321 8.56 2.33 25.79
CA TYR A 321 8.48 3.68 25.20
C TYR A 321 9.87 4.08 24.71
N ASP A 322 9.96 4.61 23.49
CA ASP A 322 11.20 4.99 22.81
C ASP A 322 11.03 6.37 22.18
N TRP A 323 11.44 7.42 22.91
CA TRP A 323 11.31 8.82 22.51
C TRP A 323 12.69 9.48 22.35
N ASP A 324 13.02 9.88 21.13
CA ASP A 324 14.21 10.65 20.77
C ASP A 324 13.78 11.92 20.01
N PHE A 325 13.77 13.04 20.74
CA PHE A 325 13.38 14.36 20.22
C PHE A 325 14.56 15.15 19.64
N ARG A 326 15.81 14.72 19.84
CA ARG A 326 17.05 15.47 19.53
C ARG A 326 16.92 16.98 19.75
N LEU A 327 16.65 17.37 20.99
CA LEU A 327 16.66 18.77 21.40
C LEU A 327 18.10 19.30 21.31
N TYR A 328 18.38 20.18 20.35
CA TYR A 328 19.63 20.94 20.38
C TYR A 328 19.41 22.17 21.26
N ASN A 329 20.14 22.22 22.38
CA ASN A 329 20.22 23.44 23.18
C ASN A 329 20.73 24.59 22.29
N ILE A 330 19.92 25.63 22.15
CA ILE A 330 20.40 26.94 21.72
C ILE A 330 21.15 27.51 22.92
N THR A 331 22.40 27.12 23.08
CA THR A 331 23.35 27.78 23.95
C THR A 331 24.67 27.94 23.19
N GLY A 332 24.84 29.11 22.56
CA GLY A 332 26.15 29.74 22.37
C GLY A 332 26.70 29.89 20.95
N ALA A 333 27.03 31.17 20.62
CA ALA A 333 27.98 31.70 19.61
C ALA A 333 27.48 31.81 18.16
N GLU A 334 27.35 32.98 17.53
CA GLU A 334 27.59 34.42 17.84
C GLU A 334 26.48 35.26 17.21
#